data_AF-A0A378RNF8-F1
#
_entry.id   AF-A0A378RNF8-F1
#
_cell.length_a   1.000
_cell.length_b   1.000
_cell.length_c   1.000
_cell.angle_alpha   90.00
_cell.angle_beta   90.00
_cell.angle_gamma   90.00
#
_symmetry.space_group_name_H-M   'P 1'
#
loop_
_entity.id
_entity.type
_entity.pdbx_description
1 polymer ?
#
loop_
_entity_poly.entity_id
_entity_poly.type
_entity_poly.pdbx_seq_one_letter_code
_entity_poly.pdbx_strand_id
1 'polypeptide(L)'
;MYQKYENVLLVNNNPTTNGGYKFIKYEWYKNNELISTQQSYSAGDKYGMKLDDTAIYHAVLTLANGTKLTTCPIEIILKKNGKLKVYPNPVAKTQALQVVLEEDKIYENNYTIYNVIGQVIFQGVFTDEKKEVNLPATIASGSYYLVLKSEGKHQSVQFIVKE
;
A
#
# COMPACT_ATOMS: atom_id res chain seq x y z
N MET A 1 10.38 -6.03 -17.00
CA MET A 1 8.97 -6.33 -16.70
C MET A 1 8.46 -5.33 -15.68
N TYR A 2 7.19 -4.98 -15.70
CA TYR A 2 6.60 -3.95 -14.83
C TYR A 2 5.31 -4.45 -14.20
N GLN A 3 5.14 -4.17 -12.91
CA GLN A 3 3.88 -4.32 -12.18
C GLN A 3 3.04 -3.04 -12.33
N LYS A 4 1.73 -3.17 -12.55
CA LYS A 4 0.75 -2.08 -12.54
C LYS A 4 -0.51 -2.50 -11.77
N TYR A 5 -1.14 -1.53 -11.10
CA TYR A 5 -2.44 -1.66 -10.42
C TYR A 5 -2.58 -2.83 -9.44
N GLU A 6 -1.47 -3.34 -8.89
CA GLU A 6 -1.42 -4.53 -8.01
C GLU A 6 -1.84 -5.87 -8.65
N ASN A 7 -2.49 -5.86 -9.82
CA ASN A 7 -3.04 -7.06 -10.45
C ASN A 7 -2.55 -7.31 -11.88
N VAL A 8 -1.70 -6.46 -12.46
CA VAL A 8 -1.27 -6.57 -13.88
C VAL A 8 0.25 -6.58 -14.01
N LEU A 9 0.76 -7.45 -14.90
CA LEU A 9 2.14 -7.49 -15.35
C LEU A 9 2.25 -7.14 -16.83
N LEU A 10 3.24 -6.30 -17.16
CA LEU A 10 3.49 -5.77 -18.49
C LEU A 10 4.97 -5.85 -18.86
N VAL A 11 5.24 -5.95 -20.15
CA VAL A 11 6.56 -5.71 -20.75
C VAL A 11 6.50 -4.47 -21.64
N ASN A 12 7.60 -3.75 -21.78
CA ASN A 12 7.65 -2.62 -22.69
C ASN A 12 7.64 -3.12 -24.13
N ASN A 13 6.48 -3.00 -24.79
CA ASN A 13 6.31 -3.43 -26.17
C ASN A 13 6.50 -2.30 -27.20
N ASN A 14 6.94 -1.12 -26.79
CA ASN A 14 7.22 -0.03 -27.72
C ASN A 14 8.66 -0.16 -28.26
N PRO A 15 8.85 -0.42 -29.59
CA PRO A 15 10.17 -0.55 -30.19
C PRO A 15 11.08 0.66 -29.96
N THR A 16 10.52 1.86 -29.82
CA THR A 16 11.32 3.08 -29.64
C THR A 16 11.93 3.19 -28.23
N THR A 17 11.40 2.46 -27.25
CA THR A 17 11.85 2.54 -25.84
C THR A 17 12.27 1.19 -25.25
N ASN A 18 12.16 0.09 -26.02
CA ASN A 18 12.62 -1.23 -25.59
C ASN A 18 13.93 -1.67 -26.28
N GLY A 19 14.57 -0.81 -27.07
CA GLY A 19 15.80 -1.13 -27.82
C GLY A 19 15.56 -1.64 -29.25
N GLY A 20 14.37 -1.43 -29.82
CA GLY A 20 14.05 -1.79 -31.21
C GLY A 20 13.39 -3.16 -31.36
N TYR A 21 13.14 -3.88 -30.26
CA TYR A 21 12.58 -5.22 -30.31
C TYR A 21 11.09 -5.22 -30.69
N LYS A 22 10.72 -6.17 -31.56
CA LYS A 22 9.34 -6.49 -31.92
C LYS A 22 9.03 -7.92 -31.51
N PHE A 23 8.28 -8.07 -30.43
CA PHE A 23 7.89 -9.38 -29.91
C PHE A 23 6.65 -9.90 -30.62
N ILE A 24 6.64 -11.20 -30.97
CA ILE A 24 5.52 -11.88 -31.63
C ILE A 24 4.83 -12.90 -30.71
N LYS A 25 5.44 -13.26 -29.59
CA LYS A 25 4.88 -14.18 -28.59
C LYS A 25 5.30 -13.76 -27.19
N TYR A 26 4.41 -13.98 -26.23
CA TYR A 26 4.58 -13.70 -24.81
C TYR A 26 4.23 -14.96 -24.04
N GLU A 27 5.04 -15.33 -23.06
CA GLU A 27 4.81 -16.45 -22.16
C GLU A 27 5.11 -15.98 -20.74
N TRP A 28 4.09 -15.93 -19.88
CA TRP A 28 4.18 -15.47 -18.51
C TRP A 28 4.28 -16.65 -17.57
N TYR A 29 5.22 -16.57 -16.62
CA TYR A 29 5.47 -17.63 -15.66
C TYR A 29 5.31 -17.12 -14.23
N LYS A 30 4.70 -17.95 -13.38
CA LYS A 30 4.62 -17.80 -11.93
C LYS A 30 5.26 -19.02 -11.29
N ASN A 31 6.31 -18.84 -10.49
CA ASN A 31 7.05 -19.96 -9.89
C ASN A 31 7.44 -21.04 -10.92
N ASN A 32 7.86 -20.61 -12.11
CA ASN A 32 8.21 -21.43 -13.28
C ASN A 32 7.05 -22.19 -13.96
N GLU A 33 5.79 -21.96 -13.56
CA GLU A 33 4.61 -22.50 -14.24
C GLU A 33 4.05 -21.47 -15.24
N LEU A 34 3.72 -21.91 -16.45
CA LEU A 34 3.12 -21.05 -17.48
C LEU A 34 1.68 -20.67 -17.09
N ILE A 35 1.41 -19.39 -16.93
CA ILE A 35 0.11 -18.85 -16.48
C ILE A 35 -0.65 -18.06 -17.54
N SER A 36 0.04 -17.58 -18.59
CA SER A 36 -0.60 -16.84 -19.68
C SER A 36 0.29 -16.75 -20.91
N THR A 37 -0.33 -16.62 -22.08
CA THR A 37 0.33 -16.34 -23.36
C THR A 37 -0.10 -15.02 -24.00
N GLN A 38 -0.87 -14.21 -23.28
CA GLN A 38 -1.34 -12.91 -23.74
C GLN A 38 -0.21 -11.86 -23.67
N GLN A 39 -0.37 -10.73 -24.39
CA GLN A 39 0.61 -9.64 -24.38
C GLN A 39 0.84 -9.02 -22.99
N SER A 40 -0.15 -9.14 -22.10
CA SER A 40 -0.09 -8.77 -20.70
C SER A 40 -0.66 -9.90 -19.85
N TYR A 41 -0.25 -9.99 -18.60
CA TYR A 41 -0.89 -10.87 -17.62
C TYR A 41 -1.70 -10.06 -16.61
N SER A 42 -2.91 -10.53 -16.29
CA SER A 42 -3.72 -10.02 -15.19
C SER A 42 -4.10 -11.16 -14.26
N ALA A 43 -4.07 -10.91 -12.95
CA ALA A 43 -4.57 -11.83 -11.94
C ALA A 43 -6.10 -12.01 -11.98
N GLY A 44 -6.81 -11.17 -12.75
CA GLY A 44 -8.25 -11.23 -12.97
C GLY A 44 -8.93 -9.86 -12.96
N ASP A 45 -10.21 -9.86 -13.30
CA ASP A 45 -11.06 -8.68 -13.49
C ASP A 45 -11.98 -8.35 -12.30
N LYS A 46 -12.02 -9.23 -11.28
CA LYS A 46 -12.86 -9.03 -10.10
C LYS A 46 -12.15 -8.19 -9.03
N TYR A 47 -12.95 -7.43 -8.28
CA TYR A 47 -12.48 -6.70 -7.11
C TYR A 47 -11.77 -7.63 -6.13
N GLY A 48 -10.58 -7.23 -5.68
CA GLY A 48 -9.76 -7.99 -4.74
C GLY A 48 -8.82 -9.03 -5.38
N MET A 49 -8.92 -9.29 -6.68
CA MET A 49 -7.93 -10.13 -7.37
C MET A 49 -6.61 -9.38 -7.52
N LYS A 50 -5.55 -9.90 -6.89
CA LYS A 50 -4.21 -9.33 -6.90
C LYS A 50 -3.20 -10.34 -7.38
N LEU A 51 -2.04 -9.86 -7.83
CA LEU A 51 -0.89 -10.72 -8.02
C LEU A 51 -0.46 -11.32 -6.67
N ASP A 52 0.09 -12.52 -6.71
CA ASP A 52 0.57 -13.23 -5.53
C ASP A 52 1.89 -12.60 -5.06
N ASP A 53 1.91 -12.01 -3.86
CA ASP A 53 3.08 -11.36 -3.27
C ASP A 53 4.14 -12.33 -2.72
N THR A 54 3.87 -13.63 -2.76
CA THR A 54 4.83 -14.69 -2.39
C THR A 54 5.47 -15.36 -3.60
N ALA A 55 5.05 -15.01 -4.82
CA ALA A 55 5.51 -15.67 -6.04
C ALA A 55 6.55 -14.87 -6.81
N ILE A 56 7.39 -15.60 -7.56
CA ILE A 56 8.35 -15.05 -8.50
C ILE A 56 7.74 -15.11 -9.90
N TYR A 57 7.72 -13.96 -10.57
CA TYR A 57 7.20 -13.83 -11.92
C TYR A 57 8.31 -13.54 -12.92
N HIS A 58 8.19 -14.07 -14.14
CA HIS A 58 8.99 -13.64 -15.28
C HIS A 58 8.21 -13.83 -16.58
N ALA A 59 8.70 -13.21 -17.67
CA ALA A 59 8.18 -13.40 -19.01
C ALA A 59 9.27 -13.89 -19.97
N VAL A 60 8.89 -14.78 -20.87
CA VAL A 60 9.68 -15.18 -22.04
C VAL A 60 9.03 -14.58 -23.28
N LEU A 61 9.81 -13.83 -24.05
CA LEU A 61 9.39 -13.10 -25.23
C LEU A 61 10.05 -13.70 -26.46
N THR A 62 9.29 -13.94 -27.53
CA THR A 62 9.85 -14.48 -28.79
C THR A 62 9.87 -13.42 -29.87
N LEU A 63 10.99 -13.27 -30.56
CA LEU A 63 11.17 -12.42 -31.74
C LEU A 63 10.77 -13.17 -33.02
N ALA A 64 10.58 -12.45 -34.13
CA ALA A 64 10.19 -13.04 -35.41
C ALA A 64 11.19 -14.09 -35.96
N ASN A 65 12.47 -13.96 -35.61
CA ASN A 65 13.53 -14.90 -35.96
C ASN A 65 13.61 -16.13 -35.03
N GLY A 66 12.67 -16.29 -34.09
CA GLY A 66 12.63 -17.39 -33.13
C GLY A 66 13.50 -17.20 -31.88
N THR A 67 14.29 -16.12 -31.80
CA THR A 67 15.08 -15.81 -30.60
C THR A 67 14.15 -15.58 -29.40
N LYS A 68 14.49 -16.20 -28.27
CA LYS A 68 13.78 -16.02 -27.00
C LYS A 68 14.57 -15.12 -26.06
N LEU A 69 13.89 -14.16 -25.45
CA LEU A 69 14.42 -13.24 -24.46
C LEU A 69 13.64 -13.42 -23.16
N THR A 70 14.37 -13.65 -22.06
CA THR A 70 13.77 -13.81 -20.73
C THR A 70 13.97 -12.53 -19.93
N THR A 71 12.89 -12.02 -19.33
CA THR A 71 13.00 -10.89 -18.41
C THR A 71 13.64 -11.33 -17.10
N CYS A 72 14.36 -10.45 -16.42
CA CYS A 72 14.74 -10.70 -15.03
C CYS A 72 13.49 -11.03 -14.20
N PRO A 73 13.53 -12.06 -13.34
CA PRO A 73 12.42 -12.36 -12.45
C PRO A 73 12.18 -11.20 -11.50
N ILE A 74 10.92 -10.99 -11.12
CA ILE A 74 10.53 -10.02 -10.10
C ILE A 74 9.65 -10.68 -9.05
N GLU A 75 9.77 -10.19 -7.83
CA GLU A 75 8.78 -10.40 -6.77
C GLU A 75 7.74 -9.28 -6.82
N ILE A 76 6.53 -9.57 -6.34
CA ILE A 76 5.43 -8.60 -6.34
C ILE A 76 5.42 -7.85 -5.02
N ILE A 77 5.59 -6.53 -5.10
CA ILE A 77 5.42 -5.65 -3.95
C ILE A 77 4.00 -5.09 -4.02
N LEU A 78 3.09 -5.66 -3.24
CA LEU A 78 1.77 -5.07 -3.05
C LEU A 78 1.91 -3.89 -2.10
N LYS A 79 1.41 -2.70 -2.52
CA LYS A 79 1.31 -1.56 -1.62
C LYS A 79 0.18 -1.82 -0.64
N LYS A 80 0.54 -2.54 0.40
CA LYS A 80 -0.15 -2.61 1.67
C LYS A 80 -0.49 -1.18 2.11
N ASN A 81 -1.75 -0.77 1.93
CA ASN A 81 -2.29 0.54 2.34
C ASN A 81 -2.99 0.34 3.67
N GLY A 82 -2.22 -0.02 4.71
CA GLY A 82 -2.75 -0.22 6.05
C GLY A 82 -3.49 1.02 6.48
N LYS A 83 -4.80 0.88 6.72
CA LYS A 83 -5.61 2.01 7.13
C LYS A 83 -5.38 2.24 8.62
N LEU A 84 -4.91 3.43 8.95
CA LEU A 84 -4.95 3.91 10.32
C LEU A 84 -6.41 4.04 10.74
N LYS A 85 -6.79 3.35 11.82
CA LYS A 85 -8.14 3.39 12.40
C LYS A 85 -8.05 3.79 13.86
N VAL A 86 -9.13 4.38 14.36
CA VAL A 86 -9.26 4.70 15.78
C VAL A 86 -10.61 4.31 16.32
N TYR A 87 -10.64 3.93 17.60
CA TYR A 87 -11.85 3.50 18.28
C TYR A 87 -11.81 3.87 19.77
N PRO A 88 -12.96 4.23 20.37
CA PRO A 88 -14.21 4.52 19.67
C PRO A 88 -14.11 5.80 18.84
N ASN A 89 -14.97 5.94 17.83
CA ASN A 89 -15.12 7.16 17.05
C ASN A 89 -16.61 7.34 16.72
N PRO A 90 -17.34 8.26 17.37
CA PRO A 90 -16.85 9.32 18.26
C PRO A 90 -16.34 8.85 19.64
N VAL A 91 -15.33 9.54 20.19
CA VAL A 91 -14.73 9.29 21.52
C VAL A 91 -15.16 10.35 22.53
N ALA A 92 -15.40 9.95 23.78
CA ALA A 92 -15.69 10.89 24.88
C ALA A 92 -14.40 11.50 25.44
N LYS A 93 -14.44 12.72 25.98
CA LYS A 93 -13.24 13.42 26.52
C LYS A 93 -12.51 12.62 27.62
N THR A 94 -13.24 11.82 28.38
CA THR A 94 -12.70 11.01 29.49
C THR A 94 -12.24 9.61 29.06
N GLN A 95 -12.38 9.27 27.78
CA GLN A 95 -12.09 7.95 27.26
C GLN A 95 -10.81 7.95 26.42
N ALA A 96 -10.00 6.90 26.58
CA ALA A 96 -8.82 6.69 25.74
C ALA A 96 -9.23 6.36 24.29
N LEU A 97 -8.55 6.99 23.34
CA LEU A 97 -8.67 6.70 21.92
C LEU A 97 -7.66 5.62 21.54
N GLN A 98 -8.14 4.45 21.15
CA GLN A 98 -7.30 3.32 20.73
C GLN A 98 -6.98 3.44 19.25
N VAL A 99 -5.72 3.22 18.89
CA VAL A 99 -5.18 3.40 17.53
C VAL A 99 -4.82 2.03 16.95
N VAL A 100 -5.51 1.63 15.87
CA VAL A 100 -5.22 0.39 15.15
C VAL A 100 -4.48 0.69 13.88
N LEU A 101 -3.39 -0.05 13.67
CA LEU A 101 -2.68 -0.12 12.41
C LEU A 101 -2.92 -1.52 11.86
N GLU A 102 -3.58 -1.62 10.71
CA GLU A 102 -3.90 -2.91 10.08
C GLU A 102 -2.67 -3.66 9.53
N GLU A 103 -1.45 -3.12 9.71
CA GLU A 103 -0.21 -3.69 9.18
C GLU A 103 0.93 -3.58 10.20
N ASP A 104 1.86 -4.53 10.15
CA ASP A 104 3.13 -4.59 10.90
C ASP A 104 4.13 -3.50 10.48
N LYS A 105 3.65 -2.36 9.94
CA LYS A 105 4.52 -1.23 9.63
C LYS A 105 5.00 -0.61 10.94
N ILE A 106 6.33 -0.48 11.03
CA ILE A 106 6.99 0.26 12.09
C ILE A 106 6.77 1.76 11.80
N TYR A 107 5.76 2.35 12.46
CA TYR A 107 5.64 3.80 12.54
C TYR A 107 6.49 4.31 13.69
N GLU A 108 6.97 5.55 13.58
CA GLU A 108 7.55 6.21 14.75
C GLU A 108 6.50 6.18 15.88
N ASN A 109 6.96 5.99 17.11
CA ASN A 109 6.04 5.95 18.25
C ASN A 109 5.41 7.31 18.54
N ASN A 110 5.73 8.36 17.76
CA ASN A 110 5.12 9.67 17.91
C ASN A 110 3.76 9.77 17.20
N TYR A 111 2.89 10.59 17.77
CA TYR A 111 1.65 11.00 17.15
C TYR A 111 1.43 12.49 17.35
N THR A 112 0.69 13.11 16.41
CA THR A 112 0.24 14.50 16.53
C THR A 112 -1.24 14.57 16.24
N ILE A 113 -1.97 15.31 17.07
CA ILE A 113 -3.38 15.62 16.87
C ILE A 113 -3.50 17.05 16.38
N TYR A 114 -4.21 17.22 15.27
CA TYR A 114 -4.56 18.50 14.69
C TYR A 114 -6.07 18.75 14.79
N ASN A 115 -6.47 20.01 14.90
CA ASN A 115 -7.85 20.39 14.59
C ASN A 115 -8.06 20.50 13.07
N VAL A 116 -9.30 20.77 12.64
CA VAL A 116 -9.67 20.86 11.22
C VAL A 116 -8.99 21.99 10.44
N ILE A 117 -8.44 22.99 11.12
CA ILE A 117 -7.67 24.08 10.49
C ILE A 117 -6.16 23.82 10.50
N GLY A 118 -5.73 22.63 10.93
CA GLY A 118 -4.32 22.21 10.89
C GLY A 118 -3.46 22.74 12.05
N GLN A 119 -4.07 23.28 13.12
CA GLN A 119 -3.33 23.65 14.32
C GLN A 119 -3.05 22.40 15.17
N VAL A 120 -1.85 22.31 15.71
CA VAL A 120 -1.46 21.26 16.66
C VAL A 120 -2.20 21.48 17.97
N ILE A 121 -2.97 20.47 18.39
CA ILE A 121 -3.71 20.46 19.66
C ILE A 121 -2.94 19.66 20.70
N PHE A 122 -2.34 18.54 20.28
CA PHE A 122 -1.66 17.64 21.18
C PHE A 122 -0.59 16.82 20.44
N GLN A 123 0.49 16.48 21.14
CA GLN A 123 1.56 15.62 20.66
C GLN A 123 1.93 14.64 21.76
N GLY A 124 2.29 13.42 21.38
CA GLY A 124 2.68 12.41 22.34
C GLY A 124 3.47 11.29 21.69
N VAL A 125 3.88 10.36 22.54
CA VAL A 125 4.55 9.12 22.16
C VAL A 125 3.74 7.96 22.73
N PHE A 126 3.54 6.90 21.95
CA PHE A 126 2.95 5.66 22.45
C PHE A 126 3.93 4.98 23.41
N THR A 127 3.44 4.65 24.60
CA THR A 127 4.13 3.83 25.59
C THR A 127 3.46 2.45 25.59
N ASP A 128 4.24 1.37 25.44
CA ASP A 128 3.83 -0.03 25.51
C ASP A 128 3.21 -0.67 24.24
N GLU A 129 2.88 -1.97 24.35
CA GLU A 129 2.33 -2.84 23.30
C GLU A 129 0.95 -2.38 22.75
N LYS A 130 0.26 -1.47 23.46
CA LYS A 130 -1.05 -0.93 23.07
C LYS A 130 -0.94 0.54 22.68
N LYS A 131 -1.32 0.87 21.45
CA LYS A 131 -1.33 2.25 20.95
C LYS A 131 -2.59 2.98 21.41
N GLU A 132 -2.53 3.57 22.60
CA GLU A 132 -3.62 4.36 23.19
C GLU A 132 -3.24 5.84 23.29
N VAL A 133 -4.24 6.70 23.12
CA VAL A 133 -4.09 8.16 23.24
C VAL A 133 -5.09 8.69 24.27
N ASN A 134 -4.55 9.22 25.36
CA ASN A 134 -5.33 9.97 26.34
C ASN A 134 -5.47 11.41 25.87
N LEU A 135 -6.69 11.83 25.53
CA LEU A 135 -6.96 13.18 25.10
C LEU A 135 -6.82 14.17 26.27
N PRO A 136 -6.32 15.39 26.05
CA PRO A 136 -6.32 16.42 27.09
C PRO A 136 -7.75 16.71 27.58
N ALA A 137 -7.95 16.82 28.89
CA ALA A 137 -9.27 17.14 29.46
C ALA A 137 -9.83 18.49 28.98
N THR A 138 -8.96 19.38 28.49
CA THR A 138 -9.29 20.69 27.93
C THR A 138 -9.69 20.65 26.45
N ILE A 139 -9.64 19.48 25.80
CA ILE A 139 -10.01 19.36 24.39
C ILE A 139 -11.51 19.69 24.22
N ALA A 140 -11.83 20.51 23.24
CA ALA A 140 -13.22 20.82 22.90
C ALA A 140 -13.87 19.64 22.15
N SER A 141 -15.21 19.58 22.15
CA SER A 141 -15.92 18.69 21.25
C SER A 141 -15.77 19.17 19.81
N GLY A 142 -15.59 18.24 18.87
CA GLY A 142 -15.35 18.59 17.47
C GLY A 142 -14.59 17.52 16.70
N SER A 143 -14.24 17.83 15.46
CA SER A 143 -13.44 16.94 14.60
C SER A 143 -11.95 17.23 14.71
N TYR A 144 -11.16 16.17 14.71
CA TYR A 144 -9.71 16.20 14.83
C TYR A 144 -9.08 15.18 13.88
N TYR A 145 -7.79 15.36 13.59
CA TYR A 145 -6.98 14.43 12.83
C TYR A 145 -5.84 13.91 13.70
N LEU A 146 -5.72 12.60 13.83
CA LEU A 146 -4.54 11.95 14.39
C LEU A 146 -3.60 11.60 13.23
N VAL A 147 -2.33 12.01 13.34
CA VAL A 147 -1.30 11.82 12.32
C VAL A 147 -0.11 11.07 12.90
N LEU A 148 0.32 10.04 12.17
CA LEU A 148 1.54 9.27 12.45
C LEU A 148 2.58 9.53 11.36
N LYS A 149 3.84 9.69 11.76
CA LYS A 149 4.97 9.87 10.84
C LYS A 149 5.82 8.61 10.77
N SER A 150 6.34 8.30 9.59
CA SER A 150 7.33 7.24 9.36
C SER A 150 8.09 7.52 8.07
N GLU A 151 9.40 7.76 8.16
CA GLU A 151 10.34 7.86 7.02
C GLU A 151 9.78 8.60 5.78
N GLY A 152 9.27 9.82 6.00
CA GLY A 152 8.74 10.68 4.93
C GLY A 152 7.32 10.38 4.45
N LYS A 153 6.63 9.40 5.05
CA LYS A 153 5.20 9.13 4.83
C LYS A 153 4.38 9.53 6.06
N HIS A 154 3.20 10.07 5.82
CA HIS A 154 2.23 10.40 6.86
C HIS A 154 0.97 9.54 6.66
N GLN A 155 0.47 8.95 7.74
CA GLN A 155 -0.88 8.40 7.81
C GLN A 155 -1.72 9.30 8.70
N SER A 156 -2.98 9.51 8.32
CA SER A 156 -3.90 10.32 9.10
C SER A 156 -5.27 9.66 9.19
N VAL A 157 -5.94 9.85 10.31
CA VAL A 157 -7.32 9.41 10.52
C VAL A 157 -8.09 10.53 11.20
N GLN A 158 -9.29 10.79 10.69
CA GLN A 158 -10.21 11.73 11.31
C GLN A 158 -10.99 11.04 12.43
N PHE A 159 -11.16 11.75 13.54
CA PHE A 159 -12.03 11.32 14.63
C PHE A 159 -12.81 12.48 15.23
N ILE A 160 -13.89 12.14 15.94
CA ILE A 160 -14.79 13.10 16.56
C ILE A 160 -14.69 12.95 18.07
N VAL A 161 -14.48 14.07 18.77
CA VAL A 161 -14.60 14.17 20.22
C VAL A 161 -15.99 14.65 20.57
N LYS A 162 -16.66 13.94 21.47
CA LYS A 162 -17.93 14.32 22.11
C LYS A 162 -17.71 14.55 23.61
N GLU A 163 -18.66 15.24 24.24
CA GLU A 163 -18.73 15.31 25.71
C GLU A 163 -18.78 13.91 26.33
#